data_AF-C5C3X5-F1
#
_entry.id   AF-C5C3X5-F1
#
_cell.length_a   1.000
_cell.length_b   1.000
_cell.length_c   1.000
_cell.angle_alpha   90.00
_cell.angle_beta   90.00
_cell.angle_gamma   90.00
#
_symmetry.space_group_name_H-M   'P 1'
#
loop_
_entity.id
_entity.type
_entity.pdbx_description
1 polymer ?
#
loop_
_entity_poly.entity_id
_entity_poly.type
_entity_poly.pdbx_seq_one_letter_code
_entity_poly.pdbx_strand_id
1 'polypeptide(L)'
;MSTSAPRQSRFPAVAGLITIIVGIVFVIAGGVTWGLVSSQLAAEEITVSDDAQWFAGQQVRGPLTAYSQADIINHHALAATGDRTYAELGDEMAQLREDGVAEDDPEMQDLSAARTTIMNASFLRASLFTSVVAFGVAALVIGLGVVIGLIGFALRSMAHTATAPAAPAPQSTPAPATGGSASASRRPEADTDAD
;
A
#
# COMPACT_ATOMS: atom_id res chain seq x y z
N MET A 1 13.61 -51.41 15.30
CA MET A 1 13.45 -49.97 15.56
C MET A 1 12.97 -49.31 14.29
N SER A 2 11.68 -48.99 14.20
CA SER A 2 11.10 -48.33 13.03
C SER A 2 11.28 -46.83 13.17
N THR A 3 12.28 -46.27 12.48
CA THR A 3 12.47 -44.81 12.39
C THR A 3 11.37 -44.22 11.53
N SER A 4 10.41 -43.52 12.13
CA SER A 4 9.43 -42.74 11.39
C SER A 4 10.11 -41.50 10.81
N ALA A 5 10.15 -41.40 9.48
CA ALA A 5 10.63 -40.21 8.79
C ALA A 5 9.75 -38.99 9.15
N PRO A 6 10.32 -37.81 9.47
CA PRO A 6 9.53 -36.62 9.74
C PRO A 6 8.77 -36.21 8.48
N ARG A 7 7.44 -36.18 8.56
CA ARG A 7 6.57 -35.75 7.47
C ARG A 7 6.78 -34.24 7.27
N GLN A 8 7.50 -33.88 6.21
CA GLN A 8 7.79 -32.48 5.85
C GLN A 8 6.45 -31.71 5.70
N SER A 9 6.21 -30.71 6.55
CA SER A 9 4.93 -30.00 6.57
C SER A 9 4.84 -29.07 5.36
N ARG A 10 3.82 -29.28 4.51
CA ARG A 10 3.50 -28.39 3.38
C ARG A 10 2.92 -27.04 3.83
N PHE A 11 2.76 -26.83 5.13
CA PHE A 11 2.09 -25.68 5.72
C PHE A 11 2.66 -24.33 5.27
N PRO A 12 3.99 -24.08 5.26
CA PRO A 12 4.53 -22.79 4.83
C PRO A 12 4.28 -22.49 3.34
N ALA A 13 4.30 -23.52 2.49
CA ALA A 13 4.03 -23.37 1.06
C ALA A 13 2.55 -23.03 0.78
N VAL A 14 1.63 -23.67 1.51
CA VAL A 14 0.18 -23.39 1.40
C VAL A 14 -0.14 -22.02 1.97
N ALA A 15 0.39 -21.69 3.15
CA ALA A 15 0.21 -20.38 3.78
C ALA A 15 0.77 -19.24 2.90
N GLY A 16 1.95 -19.42 2.31
CA GLY A 16 2.54 -18.47 1.37
C GLY A 16 1.67 -18.25 0.12
N LEU A 17 1.14 -19.34 -0.48
CA LEU A 17 0.24 -19.23 -1.64
C LEU A 17 -1.05 -18.48 -1.30
N ILE A 18 -1.69 -18.80 -0.17
CA ILE A 18 -2.91 -18.11 0.27
C ILE A 18 -2.62 -16.62 0.47
N THR A 19 -1.51 -16.29 1.12
CA THR A 19 -1.10 -14.90 1.37
C THR A 19 -0.89 -14.12 0.07
N ILE A 20 -0.25 -14.73 -0.94
CA ILE A 20 -0.11 -14.12 -2.28
C ILE A 20 -1.48 -13.84 -2.89
N ILE A 21 -2.39 -14.80 -2.86
CA ILE A 21 -3.74 -14.64 -3.42
C ILE A 21 -4.48 -13.49 -2.74
N VAL A 22 -4.42 -13.41 -1.41
CA VAL A 22 -5.03 -12.30 -0.65
C VAL A 22 -4.43 -10.96 -1.06
N GLY A 23 -3.10 -10.88 -1.21
CA GLY A 23 -2.43 -9.67 -1.68
C GLY A 23 -2.90 -9.24 -3.08
N ILE A 24 -3.01 -10.18 -4.01
CA ILE A 24 -3.53 -9.92 -5.37
C ILE A 24 -4.97 -9.42 -5.32
N VAL A 25 -5.83 -10.05 -4.52
CA VAL A 25 -7.23 -9.63 -4.35
C VAL A 25 -7.30 -8.19 -3.84
N PHE A 26 -6.45 -7.80 -2.89
CA PHE A 26 -6.39 -6.43 -2.37
C PHE A 26 -5.97 -5.43 -3.45
N VAL A 27 -4.94 -5.75 -4.24
CA VAL A 27 -4.51 -4.90 -5.37
C VAL A 27 -5.65 -4.70 -6.38
N ILE A 28 -6.34 -5.78 -6.75
CA ILE A 28 -7.48 -5.71 -7.68
C ILE A 28 -8.62 -4.88 -7.08
N ALA A 29 -9.00 -5.15 -5.83
CA ALA A 29 -10.08 -4.43 -5.15
C ALA A 29 -9.81 -2.93 -5.02
N GLY A 30 -8.58 -2.56 -4.65
CA GLY A 30 -8.17 -1.16 -4.59
C GLY A 30 -8.14 -0.50 -5.98
N GLY A 31 -7.64 -1.21 -7.00
CA GLY A 31 -7.64 -0.72 -8.38
C GLY A 31 -9.05 -0.50 -8.95
N VAL A 32 -9.98 -1.43 -8.67
CA VAL A 32 -11.40 -1.28 -9.04
C VAL A 32 -12.02 -0.07 -8.34
N THR A 33 -11.81 0.06 -7.03
CA THR A 33 -12.30 1.22 -6.26
C THR A 33 -11.77 2.54 -6.84
N TRP A 34 -10.48 2.61 -7.15
CA TRP A 34 -9.87 3.80 -7.77
C TRP A 34 -10.54 4.14 -9.11
N GLY A 35 -10.73 3.14 -9.98
CA GLY A 35 -11.40 3.33 -11.27
C GLY A 35 -12.84 3.82 -11.12
N LEU A 36 -13.59 3.27 -10.15
CA LEU A 36 -14.96 3.68 -9.88
C LEU A 36 -15.05 5.13 -9.39
N VAL A 37 -14.16 5.57 -8.49
CA VAL A 37 -14.13 6.97 -8.03
C VAL A 37 -13.72 7.90 -9.18
N SER A 38 -12.72 7.52 -9.98
CA SER A 38 -12.27 8.32 -11.13
C SER A 38 -13.37 8.50 -12.18
N SER A 39 -14.13 7.43 -12.48
CA SER A 39 -15.25 7.51 -13.41
C SER A 39 -16.41 8.37 -12.90
N GLN A 40 -16.71 8.31 -11.60
CA GLN A 40 -17.71 9.19 -10.98
C GLN A 40 -17.30 10.66 -11.09
N LEU A 41 -16.06 11.00 -10.74
CA LEU A 41 -15.57 12.38 -10.87
C LEU A 41 -15.59 12.89 -12.32
N ALA A 42 -15.19 12.04 -13.28
CA ALA A 42 -15.20 12.41 -14.68
C ALA A 42 -16.62 12.65 -15.22
N ALA A 43 -17.62 11.94 -14.67
CA ALA A 43 -19.02 12.09 -15.07
C ALA A 43 -19.66 13.40 -14.60
N GLU A 44 -19.11 14.04 -13.56
CA GLU A 44 -19.60 15.34 -13.06
C GLU A 44 -19.14 16.52 -13.95
N GLU A 45 -18.32 16.29 -14.98
CA GLU A 45 -17.80 17.29 -15.92
C GLU A 45 -17.19 18.55 -15.26
N ILE A 46 -16.67 18.42 -14.04
CA ILE A 46 -16.02 19.53 -13.34
C ILE A 46 -14.65 19.78 -13.95
N THR A 47 -14.39 21.01 -14.37
CA THR A 47 -13.06 21.47 -14.79
C THR A 47 -12.42 22.29 -13.69
N VAL A 48 -11.12 22.09 -13.50
CA VAL A 48 -10.33 22.93 -12.60
C VAL A 48 -10.35 24.36 -13.16
N SER A 49 -10.62 25.35 -12.30
CA SER A 49 -10.67 26.76 -12.70
C SER A 49 -9.39 27.21 -13.43
N ASP A 50 -9.52 28.10 -14.41
CA ASP A 50 -8.41 28.55 -15.26
C ASP A 50 -7.35 29.34 -14.50
N ASP A 51 -7.72 29.93 -13.36
CA ASP A 51 -6.85 30.68 -12.46
C ASP A 51 -6.28 29.85 -11.32
N ALA A 52 -6.51 28.52 -11.31
CA ALA A 52 -5.90 27.64 -10.34
C ALA A 52 -4.38 27.57 -10.53
N GLN A 53 -3.63 27.50 -9.43
CA GLN A 53 -2.17 27.42 -9.45
C GLN A 53 -1.65 26.17 -10.18
N TRP A 54 -2.40 25.07 -10.12
CA TRP A 54 -2.05 23.79 -10.75
C TRP A 54 -3.26 23.16 -11.44
N PHE A 55 -3.00 22.42 -12.52
CA PHE A 55 -4.00 21.65 -13.28
C PHE A 55 -5.16 22.48 -13.85
N ALA A 56 -5.00 23.80 -14.01
CA ALA A 56 -5.97 24.69 -14.64
C ALA A 56 -6.47 24.15 -15.98
N GLY A 57 -7.78 24.22 -16.21
CA GLY A 57 -8.45 23.72 -17.41
C GLY A 57 -8.48 22.19 -17.56
N GLN A 58 -7.89 21.43 -16.63
CA GLN A 58 -8.00 19.98 -16.64
C GLN A 58 -9.31 19.51 -16.00
N GLN A 59 -9.84 18.39 -16.48
CA GLN A 59 -11.00 17.77 -15.88
C GLN A 59 -10.65 17.14 -14.53
N VAL A 60 -11.54 17.31 -13.54
CA VAL A 60 -11.44 16.67 -12.23
C VAL A 60 -11.75 15.19 -12.38
N ARG A 61 -10.70 14.36 -12.41
CA ARG A 61 -10.83 12.89 -12.53
C ARG A 61 -9.91 12.10 -11.61
N GLY A 62 -9.06 12.80 -10.86
CA GLY A 62 -8.09 12.21 -9.95
C GLY A 62 -7.92 13.04 -8.68
N PRO A 63 -7.13 12.52 -7.72
CA PRO A 63 -7.00 13.14 -6.40
C PRO A 63 -6.37 14.54 -6.48
N LEU A 64 -5.33 14.74 -7.30
CA LEU A 64 -4.64 16.03 -7.39
C LEU A 64 -5.50 17.11 -8.06
N THR A 65 -6.22 16.76 -9.13
CA THR A 65 -7.16 17.67 -9.80
C THR A 65 -8.34 18.02 -8.89
N ALA A 66 -8.86 17.05 -8.12
CA ALA A 66 -9.94 17.29 -7.16
C ALA A 66 -9.50 18.19 -6.01
N TYR A 67 -8.28 17.97 -5.50
CA TYR A 67 -7.69 18.85 -4.48
C TYR A 67 -7.50 20.28 -5.01
N SER A 68 -6.92 20.44 -6.20
CA SER A 68 -6.71 21.76 -6.81
C SER A 68 -8.02 22.52 -7.00
N GLN A 69 -9.07 21.84 -7.47
CA GLN A 69 -10.38 22.47 -7.62
C GLN A 69 -11.02 22.83 -6.27
N ALA A 70 -10.87 21.97 -5.25
CA ALA A 70 -11.37 22.28 -3.91
C ALA A 70 -10.64 23.48 -3.27
N ASP A 71 -9.35 23.66 -3.59
CA ASP A 71 -8.56 24.79 -3.11
C ASP A 71 -9.00 26.10 -3.78
N ILE A 72 -9.11 26.14 -5.11
CA ILE A 72 -9.51 27.36 -5.81
C ILE A 72 -10.95 27.77 -5.49
N ILE A 73 -11.87 26.82 -5.27
CA ILE A 73 -13.22 27.11 -4.75
C ILE A 73 -13.16 27.83 -3.41
N ASN A 74 -12.26 27.42 -2.50
CA ASN A 74 -12.09 28.09 -1.22
C ASN A 74 -11.62 29.52 -1.40
N HIS A 75 -10.65 29.71 -2.29
CA HIS A 75 -10.09 31.02 -2.60
C HIS A 75 -11.17 31.98 -3.11
N HIS A 76 -11.95 31.57 -4.11
CA HIS A 76 -13.05 32.40 -4.64
C HIS A 76 -14.15 32.64 -3.61
N ALA A 77 -14.47 31.65 -2.78
CA ALA A 77 -15.50 31.79 -1.77
C ALA A 77 -15.09 32.78 -0.67
N LEU A 78 -13.84 32.73 -0.21
CA LEU A 78 -13.31 33.72 0.75
C LEU A 78 -13.22 35.11 0.13
N ALA A 79 -12.75 35.22 -1.12
CA ALA A 79 -12.74 36.50 -1.83
C ALA A 79 -14.14 37.11 -1.95
N ALA A 80 -15.16 36.28 -2.21
CA ALA A 80 -16.55 36.72 -2.31
C ALA A 80 -17.15 37.14 -0.96
N THR A 81 -16.65 36.64 0.16
CA THR A 81 -17.12 37.01 1.50
C THR A 81 -16.27 38.05 2.21
N GLY A 82 -15.19 38.56 1.58
CA GLY A 82 -14.24 39.47 2.22
C GLY A 82 -13.41 38.77 3.30
N ASP A 83 -12.95 37.56 2.99
CA ASP A 83 -12.15 36.67 3.84
C ASP A 83 -12.86 36.17 5.12
N ARG A 84 -14.17 36.40 5.24
CA ARG A 84 -14.99 35.93 6.36
C ARG A 84 -15.46 34.50 6.16
N THR A 85 -15.35 33.69 7.20
CA THR A 85 -15.85 32.33 7.28
C THR A 85 -17.37 32.29 7.52
N TYR A 86 -17.96 31.09 7.35
CA TYR A 86 -19.38 30.86 7.63
C TYR A 86 -19.81 31.23 9.06
N ALA A 87 -18.91 31.08 10.04
CA ALA A 87 -19.16 31.41 11.43
C ALA A 87 -19.09 32.93 11.66
N GLU A 88 -18.05 33.58 11.15
CA GLU A 88 -17.86 35.03 11.28
C GLU A 88 -19.00 35.82 10.64
N LEU A 89 -19.47 35.42 9.45
CA LEU A 89 -20.68 36.00 8.86
C LEU A 89 -21.91 35.79 9.76
N GLY A 90 -21.99 34.67 10.47
CA GLY A 90 -23.07 34.43 11.42
C GLY A 90 -23.04 35.33 12.64
N ASP A 91 -21.84 35.60 13.15
CA ASP A 91 -21.62 36.48 14.29
C ASP A 91 -21.93 37.93 13.92
N GLU A 92 -21.51 38.38 12.73
CA GLU A 92 -21.83 39.71 12.20
C GLU A 92 -23.33 39.88 11.99
N MET A 93 -24.01 38.87 11.44
CA MET A 93 -25.47 38.93 11.33
C MET A 93 -26.18 38.95 12.69
N ALA A 94 -25.59 38.33 13.71
CA ALA A 94 -26.13 38.41 15.07
C ALA A 94 -25.97 39.81 15.66
N GLN A 95 -24.84 40.47 15.40
CA GLN A 95 -24.58 41.85 15.81
C GLN A 95 -25.57 42.83 15.16
N LEU A 96 -25.76 42.76 13.84
CA LEU A 96 -26.70 43.65 13.14
C LEU A 96 -28.14 43.51 13.66
N ARG A 97 -28.57 42.28 14.00
CA ARG A 97 -29.86 42.05 14.65
C ARG A 97 -29.96 42.68 16.04
N GLU A 98 -28.87 42.66 16.82
CA GLU A 98 -28.81 43.31 18.14
C GLU A 98 -28.83 44.85 18.01
N ASP A 99 -28.19 45.38 16.96
CA ASP A 99 -28.20 46.80 16.60
C ASP A 99 -29.55 47.26 16.01
N GLY A 100 -30.51 46.35 15.87
CA GLY A 100 -31.88 46.65 15.43
C GLY A 100 -32.05 46.78 13.92
N VAL A 101 -31.08 46.30 13.13
CA VAL A 101 -31.19 46.21 11.68
C VAL A 101 -32.28 45.20 11.31
N ALA A 102 -33.17 45.61 10.40
CA ALA A 102 -34.29 44.77 9.98
C ALA A 102 -33.82 43.66 9.02
N GLU A 103 -34.53 42.54 8.98
CA GLU A 103 -34.19 41.40 8.12
C GLU A 103 -34.26 41.74 6.62
N ASP A 104 -35.08 42.72 6.24
CA ASP A 104 -35.22 43.22 4.87
C ASP A 104 -34.20 44.32 4.53
N ASP A 105 -33.33 44.72 5.47
CA ASP A 105 -32.25 45.65 5.18
C ASP A 105 -31.27 45.06 4.15
N PRO A 106 -30.82 45.84 3.16
CA PRO A 106 -29.86 45.38 2.16
C PRO A 106 -28.58 44.79 2.76
N GLU A 107 -28.07 45.32 3.88
CA GLU A 107 -26.87 44.80 4.54
C GLU A 107 -27.09 43.38 5.08
N MET A 108 -28.29 43.12 5.62
CA MET A 108 -28.65 41.80 6.11
C MET A 108 -28.83 40.78 4.98
N GLN A 109 -29.40 41.22 3.86
CA GLN A 109 -29.56 40.39 2.67
C GLN A 109 -28.20 40.01 2.06
N ASP A 110 -27.27 40.96 1.99
CA ASP A 110 -25.92 40.72 1.46
C ASP A 110 -25.14 39.70 2.30
N LEU A 111 -25.18 39.82 3.63
CA LEU A 111 -24.55 38.84 4.53
C LEU A 111 -25.20 37.46 4.42
N SER A 112 -26.52 37.40 4.28
CA SER A 112 -27.23 36.15 4.08
C SER A 112 -26.79 35.47 2.77
N ALA A 113 -26.69 36.22 1.68
CA ALA A 113 -26.22 35.73 0.39
C ALA A 113 -24.75 35.27 0.43
N ALA A 114 -23.88 36.04 1.10
CA ALA A 114 -22.49 35.68 1.34
C ALA A 114 -22.39 34.36 2.13
N ARG A 115 -23.24 34.20 3.15
CA ARG A 115 -23.27 33.00 3.99
C ARG A 115 -23.77 31.77 3.24
N THR A 116 -24.76 31.91 2.35
CA THR A 116 -25.17 30.85 1.43
C THR A 116 -24.05 30.47 0.47
N THR A 117 -23.30 31.45 -0.04
CA THR A 117 -22.19 31.22 -0.98
C THR A 117 -21.07 30.40 -0.34
N ILE A 118 -20.57 30.80 0.83
CA ILE A 118 -19.50 30.06 1.54
C ILE A 118 -19.98 28.69 2.04
N MET A 119 -21.28 28.54 2.36
CA MET A 119 -21.87 27.25 2.69
C MET A 119 -21.81 26.29 1.49
N ASN A 120 -22.28 26.73 0.32
CA ASN A 120 -22.25 25.94 -0.91
C ASN A 120 -20.81 25.57 -1.31
N ALA A 121 -19.89 26.53 -1.22
CA ALA A 121 -18.47 26.28 -1.46
C ALA A 121 -17.92 25.19 -0.52
N SER A 122 -18.28 25.24 0.76
CA SER A 122 -17.85 24.23 1.75
C SER A 122 -18.40 22.84 1.42
N PHE A 123 -19.65 22.73 0.95
CA PHE A 123 -20.23 21.47 0.52
C PHE A 123 -19.53 20.89 -0.72
N LEU A 124 -19.30 21.71 -1.74
CA LEU A 124 -18.58 21.29 -2.94
C LEU A 124 -17.18 20.78 -2.58
N ARG A 125 -16.44 21.55 -1.76
CA ARG A 125 -15.12 21.16 -1.27
C ARG A 125 -15.14 19.87 -0.46
N ALA A 126 -16.10 19.72 0.45
CA ALA A 126 -16.24 18.50 1.24
C ALA A 126 -16.46 17.27 0.34
N SER A 127 -17.29 17.39 -0.70
CA SER A 127 -17.52 16.32 -1.67
C SER A 127 -16.26 15.96 -2.47
N LEU A 128 -15.50 16.96 -2.91
CA LEU A 128 -14.22 16.77 -3.61
C LEU A 128 -13.17 16.13 -2.69
N PHE A 129 -13.02 16.60 -1.45
CA PHE A 129 -12.10 16.00 -0.49
C PHE A 129 -12.50 14.59 -0.07
N THR A 130 -13.80 14.29 0.01
CA THR A 130 -14.27 12.91 0.23
C THR A 130 -13.77 11.99 -0.87
N SER A 131 -13.77 12.46 -2.12
CA SER A 131 -13.20 11.72 -3.25
C SER A 131 -11.67 11.59 -3.16
N VAL A 132 -10.95 12.64 -2.75
CA VAL A 132 -9.49 12.57 -2.49
C VAL A 132 -9.16 11.51 -1.44
N VAL A 133 -9.91 11.47 -0.35
CA VAL A 133 -9.76 10.46 0.71
C VAL A 133 -10.04 9.07 0.16
N ALA A 134 -11.09 8.89 -0.66
CA ALA A 134 -11.40 7.60 -1.29
C ALA A 134 -10.24 7.09 -2.17
N PHE A 135 -9.60 7.97 -2.96
CA PHE A 135 -8.37 7.61 -3.67
C PHE A 135 -7.23 7.23 -2.73
N GLY A 136 -7.02 7.99 -1.65
CA GLY A 136 -6.01 7.68 -0.64
C GLY A 136 -6.19 6.29 -0.02
N VAL A 137 -7.43 5.94 0.34
CA VAL A 137 -7.78 4.62 0.86
C VAL A 137 -7.57 3.53 -0.20
N ALA A 138 -7.97 3.77 -1.46
CA ALA A 138 -7.75 2.83 -2.55
C ALA A 138 -6.25 2.56 -2.78
N ALA A 139 -5.41 3.60 -2.78
CA ALA A 139 -3.95 3.45 -2.87
C ALA A 139 -3.37 2.69 -1.67
N LEU A 140 -3.86 2.95 -0.45
CA LEU A 140 -3.43 2.22 0.74
C LEU A 140 -3.75 0.71 0.62
N VAL A 141 -4.95 0.37 0.17
CA VAL A 141 -5.37 -1.03 -0.04
C VAL A 141 -4.49 -1.71 -1.09
N ILE A 142 -4.18 -1.02 -2.19
CA ILE A 142 -3.23 -1.53 -3.20
C ILE A 142 -1.85 -1.76 -2.59
N GLY A 143 -1.31 -0.76 -1.88
CA GLY A 143 -0.01 -0.85 -1.23
C GLY A 143 0.07 -1.99 -0.22
N LEU A 144 -0.98 -2.17 0.59
CA LEU A 144 -1.08 -3.28 1.52
C LEU A 144 -1.14 -4.63 0.79
N GLY A 145 -1.90 -4.71 -0.31
CA GLY A 145 -1.94 -5.91 -1.15
C GLY A 145 -0.57 -6.30 -1.71
N VAL A 146 0.22 -5.32 -2.15
CA VAL A 146 1.60 -5.54 -2.60
C VAL A 146 2.48 -6.06 -1.46
N VAL A 147 2.44 -5.40 -0.28
CA VAL A 147 3.24 -5.82 0.89
C VAL A 147 2.88 -7.24 1.33
N ILE A 148 1.59 -7.55 1.45
CA ILE A 148 1.10 -8.90 1.78
C ILE A 148 1.56 -9.91 0.72
N GLY A 149 1.45 -9.57 -0.56
CA GLY A 149 1.93 -10.42 -1.66
C GLY A 149 3.42 -10.74 -1.56
N LEU A 150 4.25 -9.73 -1.24
CA LEU A 150 5.69 -9.90 -1.03
C LEU A 150 6.01 -10.81 0.17
N ILE A 151 5.26 -10.67 1.27
CA ILE A 151 5.40 -11.56 2.43
C ILE A 151 5.06 -13.00 2.05
N GLY A 152 3.95 -13.21 1.34
CA GLY A 152 3.56 -14.54 0.86
C GLY A 152 4.60 -15.16 -0.09
N PHE A 153 5.19 -14.34 -0.97
CA PHE A 153 6.29 -14.74 -1.84
C PHE A 153 7.54 -15.17 -1.05
N ALA A 154 7.94 -14.40 -0.03
CA ALA A 154 9.07 -14.72 0.84
C ALA A 154 8.86 -16.06 1.58
N LEU A 155 7.67 -16.27 2.17
CA LEU A 155 7.31 -17.53 2.83
C LEU A 155 7.39 -18.74 1.89
N ARG A 156 6.93 -18.56 0.65
CA ARG A 156 6.97 -19.61 -0.37
C ARG A 156 8.41 -19.91 -0.80
N SER A 157 9.25 -18.89 -0.99
CA SER A 157 10.66 -19.05 -1.34
C SER A 157 11.42 -19.88 -0.29
N MET A 158 11.17 -19.64 1.00
CA MET A 158 11.78 -20.40 2.10
C MET A 158 11.35 -21.88 2.14
N ALA A 159 10.10 -22.18 1.76
CA ALA A 159 9.62 -23.56 1.69
C ALA A 159 10.31 -24.36 0.56
N HIS A 160 10.73 -23.68 -0.51
CA HIS A 160 11.44 -24.30 -1.63
C HIS A 160 12.90 -24.62 -1.29
N THR A 161 13.59 -23.80 -0.49
CA THR A 161 15.00 -24.05 -0.10
C THR A 161 15.16 -25.14 0.95
N ALA A 162 14.16 -25.37 1.81
CA ALA A 162 14.16 -26.47 2.79
C ALA A 162 14.06 -27.88 2.17
N THR A 163 13.96 -28.00 0.84
CA THR A 163 13.87 -29.27 0.10
C THR A 163 15.18 -29.64 -0.62
N ALA A 164 16.30 -28.99 -0.30
CA ALA A 164 17.60 -29.41 -0.84
C ALA A 164 17.95 -30.84 -0.31
N PRO A 165 18.25 -31.82 -1.19
CA PRO A 165 18.59 -33.17 -0.77
C PRO A 165 19.81 -33.13 0.15
N ALA A 166 19.72 -33.83 1.28
CA ALA A 166 20.87 -34.09 2.13
C ALA A 166 22.01 -34.62 1.25
N ALA A 167 23.15 -33.92 1.25
CA ALA A 167 24.35 -34.35 0.56
C ALA A 167 24.66 -35.81 0.93
N PRO A 168 24.98 -36.69 -0.03
CA PRO A 168 25.27 -38.09 0.27
C PRO A 168 26.41 -38.14 1.29
N ALA A 169 26.16 -38.82 2.41
CA ALA A 169 27.15 -39.03 3.46
C ALA A 169 28.41 -39.65 2.84
N PRO A 170 29.63 -39.23 3.26
CA PRO A 170 30.85 -39.86 2.81
C PRO A 170 30.79 -41.35 3.15
N GLN A 171 30.81 -42.19 2.10
CA GLN A 171 30.82 -43.63 2.25
C GLN A 171 32.11 -44.00 2.98
N SER A 172 32.00 -44.52 4.20
CA SER A 172 33.12 -45.11 4.90
C SER A 172 33.55 -46.37 4.13
N THR A 173 34.64 -46.27 3.38
CA THR A 173 35.30 -47.41 2.75
C THR A 173 35.62 -48.44 3.84
N PRO A 174 35.15 -49.71 3.73
CA PRO A 174 35.54 -50.75 4.67
C PRO A 174 37.04 -51.00 4.53
N ALA A 175 37.77 -50.95 5.64
CA ALA A 175 39.17 -51.37 5.70
C ALA A 175 39.29 -52.83 5.22
N PRO A 176 40.27 -53.18 4.37
CA PRO A 176 40.41 -54.54 3.88
C PRO A 176 40.81 -55.44 5.06
N ALA A 177 39.95 -56.43 5.35
CA ALA A 177 40.29 -57.54 6.22
C ALA A 177 41.31 -58.43 5.52
N THR A 178 42.56 -58.42 5.98
CA THR A 178 43.52 -59.49 5.66
C THR A 178 43.70 -60.35 6.90
N GLY A 179 42.93 -61.44 6.94
CA GLY A 179 43.21 -62.60 7.77
C GLY A 179 44.53 -63.25 7.35
N GLY A 180 45.27 -63.76 8.34
CA GLY A 180 46.64 -64.21 8.17
C GLY A 180 46.81 -65.60 7.55
N SER A 181 48.08 -65.96 7.32
CA SER A 181 48.60 -67.34 7.35
C SER A 181 50.14 -67.34 7.34
N ALA A 182 50.71 -67.99 8.36
CA ALA A 182 51.88 -68.87 8.34
C ALA A 182 53.33 -68.34 8.12
N SER A 183 54.09 -68.46 9.22
CA SER A 183 55.35 -69.20 9.40
C SER A 183 56.61 -68.91 8.55
N ALA A 184 57.61 -68.39 9.28
CA ALA A 184 58.98 -68.93 9.45
C ALA A 184 59.89 -69.16 8.22
N SER A 185 60.98 -68.39 8.14
CA SER A 185 62.33 -68.98 8.09
C SER A 185 63.42 -67.95 8.42
N ARG A 186 64.50 -68.44 9.03
CA ARG A 186 65.62 -67.70 9.63
C ARG A 186 66.59 -67.13 8.59
N ARG A 187 67.36 -66.12 9.03
CA ARG A 187 68.67 -65.70 8.48
C ARG A 187 69.62 -66.89 8.20
N PRO A 188 70.55 -66.71 7.26
CA PRO A 188 71.97 -66.48 7.58
C PRO A 188 72.49 -65.22 6.85
N GLU A 189 73.37 -64.39 7.40
CA GLU A 189 74.83 -64.55 7.66
C GLU A 189 75.70 -64.59 6.40
N ALA A 190 76.89 -63.99 6.54
CA ALA A 190 77.70 -63.28 5.54
C ALA A 190 78.72 -64.13 4.77
N ASP A 191 79.16 -63.61 3.60
CA ASP A 191 80.55 -63.61 3.04
C ASP A 191 80.47 -62.91 1.64
N THR A 192 81.22 -61.86 1.29
CA THR A 192 82.67 -61.71 0.98
C THR A 192 83.02 -61.91 -0.52
N ASP A 193 83.56 -60.82 -1.10
CA ASP A 193 84.54 -60.64 -2.20
C ASP A 193 84.25 -60.79 -3.73
N ALA A 194 84.94 -59.86 -4.45
CA ALA A 194 85.37 -59.74 -5.86
C ALA A 194 84.31 -59.37 -6.93
N ASP A 195 84.48 -58.37 -7.82
CA ASP A 195 85.65 -57.70 -8.42
C ASP A 195 85.60 -56.16 -8.34
#